data_AF-A0A317U1A3-F1
#
_entry.id   AF-A0A317U1A3-F1
#
_cell.length_a   1.000
_cell.length_b   1.000
_cell.length_c   1.000
_cell.angle_alpha   90.00
_cell.angle_beta   90.00
_cell.angle_gamma   90.00
#
_symmetry.space_group_name_H-M   'P 1'
#
loop_
_entity.id
_entity.type
_entity.pdbx_description
1 polymer ?
#
loop_
_entity_poly.entity_id
_entity_poly.type
_entity_poly.pdbx_seq_one_letter_code
_entity_poly.pdbx_strand_id
1 'polypeptide(L)'
;MKKGNNENLLNVTYKVVKEGLVGKADPNYEYKFPERKMLHEKTPSHVQAVNQHLDKEGIDLEKKHVEHFERGTQIDDFKPKNILERGRKEFKTLKNETKIAQSFHEEAEAELQKGANADQRKIVYAKAGWLAHTMLGGAKAARNPYFAHEEGFEIGTTADYLLSSKQNSKK
;
A
#
# COMPACT_ATOMS: atom_id res chain seq x y z
N MET A 1 -1.46 1.98 -37.09
CA MET A 1 -1.04 2.98 -36.08
C MET A 1 -1.80 2.73 -34.79
N LYS A 2 -1.17 2.16 -33.76
CA LYS A 2 -1.78 2.06 -32.42
C LYS A 2 -1.85 3.49 -31.86
N LYS A 3 -3.05 3.99 -31.53
CA LYS A 3 -3.24 5.25 -30.82
C LYS A 3 -2.39 5.21 -29.56
N GLY A 4 -1.29 5.96 -29.55
CA GLY A 4 -0.54 6.22 -28.33
C GLY A 4 -1.42 7.03 -27.41
N ASN A 5 -2.19 6.37 -26.55
CA ASN A 5 -2.76 7.01 -25.39
C ASN A 5 -1.56 7.44 -24.53
N ASN A 6 -1.16 8.70 -24.65
CA ASN A 6 -0.31 9.33 -23.65
C ASN A 6 -1.13 9.37 -22.35
N GLU A 7 -1.05 8.28 -21.59
CA GLU A 7 -1.70 8.13 -20.30
C GLU A 7 -1.08 9.17 -19.35
N ASN A 8 -1.84 10.23 -19.06
CA ASN A 8 -1.43 11.25 -18.12
C ASN A 8 -1.37 10.65 -16.70
N LEU A 9 -0.23 10.81 -16.02
CA LEU A 9 0.00 10.30 -14.66
C LEU A 9 -1.10 10.68 -13.67
N LEU A 10 -1.59 11.92 -13.70
CA LEU A 10 -2.66 12.36 -12.79
C LEU A 10 -3.97 11.63 -13.07
N ASN A 11 -4.29 11.40 -14.35
CA ASN A 11 -5.48 10.66 -14.74
C ASN A 11 -5.39 9.18 -14.34
N VAL A 12 -4.23 8.55 -14.55
CA VAL A 12 -4.00 7.16 -14.11
C VAL A 12 -4.07 7.06 -12.59
N THR A 13 -3.42 7.98 -11.87
CA THR A 13 -3.47 8.05 -10.41
C THR A 13 -4.91 8.20 -9.92
N TYR A 14 -5.68 9.12 -10.51
CA TYR A 14 -7.09 9.29 -10.19
C TYR A 14 -7.90 8.00 -10.42
N LYS A 15 -7.71 7.32 -11.55
CA LYS A 15 -8.41 6.05 -11.85
C LYS A 15 -8.05 4.97 -10.83
N VAL A 16 -6.77 4.78 -10.53
CA VAL A 16 -6.31 3.78 -9.54
C VAL A 16 -6.89 4.08 -8.16
N VAL A 17 -6.82 5.34 -7.70
CA VAL A 17 -7.40 5.75 -6.42
C VAL A 17 -8.91 5.57 -6.41
N LYS A 18 -9.60 5.95 -7.49
CA LYS A 18 -11.05 5.78 -7.62
C LYS A 18 -11.46 4.31 -7.53
N GLU A 19 -10.77 3.42 -8.23
CA GLU A 19 -11.05 1.98 -8.16
C GLU A 19 -10.79 1.41 -6.76
N GLY A 20 -9.76 1.89 -6.06
CA GLY A 20 -9.55 1.53 -4.66
C GLY A 20 -10.63 2.04 -3.70
N LEU A 21 -11.28 3.17 -4.00
CA LEU A 21 -12.30 3.75 -3.11
C LEU A 21 -13.71 3.24 -3.39
N VAL A 22 -14.08 3.10 -4.66
CA VAL A 22 -15.46 2.80 -5.08
C VAL A 22 -15.58 1.61 -6.01
N GLY A 23 -14.46 1.05 -6.47
CA GLY A 23 -14.44 -0.10 -7.34
C GLY A 23 -14.98 -1.34 -6.64
N LYS A 24 -15.61 -2.20 -7.43
CA LYS A 24 -16.08 -3.52 -6.97
C LYS A 24 -15.36 -4.56 -7.79
N ALA A 25 -14.63 -5.43 -7.10
CA ALA A 25 -14.06 -6.61 -7.73
C ALA A 25 -15.19 -7.56 -8.11
N ASP A 26 -15.18 -8.03 -9.36
CA ASP A 26 -16.03 -9.11 -9.81
C ASP A 26 -15.47 -10.45 -9.29
N PRO A 27 -16.16 -11.17 -8.41
CA PRO A 27 -15.64 -12.41 -7.82
C PRO A 27 -15.41 -13.52 -8.86
N ASN A 28 -15.99 -13.41 -10.06
CA ASN A 28 -15.84 -14.38 -11.14
C ASN A 28 -14.86 -13.91 -12.23
N TYR A 29 -14.09 -12.85 -11.99
CA TYR A 29 -13.18 -12.31 -13.00
C TYR A 29 -12.03 -13.28 -13.31
N GLU A 30 -11.87 -13.61 -14.58
CA GLU A 30 -10.74 -14.39 -15.08
C GLU A 30 -9.55 -13.47 -15.36
N TYR A 31 -8.52 -13.58 -14.53
CA TYR A 31 -7.28 -12.80 -14.67
C TYR A 31 -6.46 -13.27 -15.87
N LYS A 32 -5.97 -12.30 -16.65
CA LYS A 32 -5.02 -12.55 -17.74
C LYS A 32 -3.63 -12.91 -17.20
N PHE A 33 -3.22 -12.29 -16.09
CA PHE A 33 -1.96 -12.58 -15.41
C PHE A 33 -2.19 -13.53 -14.22
N PRO A 34 -1.74 -14.80 -14.28
CA PRO A 34 -1.98 -15.80 -13.23
C PRO A 34 -1.52 -15.37 -11.85
N GLU A 35 -0.43 -14.59 -11.76
CA GLU A 35 0.12 -14.09 -10.52
C GLU A 35 -0.81 -13.11 -9.81
N ARG A 36 -1.63 -12.36 -10.56
CA ARG A 36 -2.65 -11.45 -10.01
C ARG A 36 -3.83 -12.19 -9.39
N LYS A 37 -4.10 -13.43 -9.81
CA LYS A 37 -5.14 -14.27 -9.21
C LYS A 37 -4.86 -14.54 -7.73
N MET A 38 -3.59 -14.71 -7.34
CA MET A 38 -3.21 -14.95 -5.94
C MET A 38 -3.56 -13.78 -5.01
N LEU A 39 -3.54 -12.55 -5.53
CA LEU A 39 -3.95 -11.36 -4.77
C LEU A 39 -5.47 -11.31 -4.57
N HIS A 40 -6.25 -11.84 -5.50
CA HIS A 40 -7.72 -11.76 -5.45
C HIS A 40 -8.29 -12.41 -4.19
N GLU A 41 -7.78 -13.58 -3.81
CA GLU A 41 -8.33 -14.35 -2.69
C GLU A 41 -7.80 -13.91 -1.32
N LYS A 42 -6.64 -13.22 -1.28
CA LYS A 42 -5.91 -12.92 -0.04
C LYS A 42 -5.95 -11.46 0.39
N THR A 43 -6.43 -10.56 -0.46
CA THR A 43 -6.40 -9.12 -0.19
C THR A 43 -7.79 -8.55 0.04
N PRO A 44 -7.92 -7.40 0.73
CA PRO A 44 -9.20 -6.72 0.91
C PRO A 44 -9.85 -6.32 -0.42
N SER A 45 -11.17 -6.16 -0.42
CA SER A 45 -11.98 -5.87 -1.63
C SER A 45 -11.48 -4.69 -2.47
N HIS A 46 -10.99 -3.63 -1.84
CA HIS A 46 -10.44 -2.47 -2.55
C HIS A 46 -9.15 -2.78 -3.32
N VAL A 47 -8.27 -3.61 -2.75
CA VAL A 47 -7.04 -4.08 -3.41
C VAL A 47 -7.41 -5.02 -4.56
N GLN A 48 -8.41 -5.88 -4.36
CA GLN A 48 -8.93 -6.74 -5.43
C GLN A 48 -9.47 -5.91 -6.61
N ALA A 49 -10.21 -4.83 -6.34
CA ALA A 49 -10.78 -3.97 -7.37
C ALA A 49 -9.68 -3.28 -8.21
N VAL A 50 -8.67 -2.70 -7.55
CA VAL A 50 -7.50 -2.14 -8.22
C VAL A 50 -6.75 -3.20 -9.02
N ASN A 51 -6.56 -4.39 -8.45
CA ASN A 51 -5.87 -5.49 -9.13
C ASN A 51 -6.60 -5.95 -10.40
N GLN A 52 -7.93 -6.04 -10.38
CA GLN A 52 -8.73 -6.33 -11.58
C GLN A 52 -8.67 -5.20 -12.60
N HIS A 53 -8.73 -3.94 -12.17
CA HIS A 53 -8.60 -2.80 -13.08
C HIS A 53 -7.27 -2.85 -13.84
N LEU A 54 -6.17 -3.09 -13.14
CA LEU A 54 -4.83 -3.16 -13.73
C LEU A 54 -4.68 -4.36 -14.70
N ASP A 55 -5.28 -5.50 -14.39
CA ASP A 55 -5.30 -6.67 -15.29
C ASP A 55 -6.09 -6.38 -16.59
N LYS A 56 -7.24 -5.71 -16.48
CA LYS A 56 -8.03 -5.26 -17.63
C LYS A 56 -7.22 -4.33 -18.55
N GLU A 57 -6.42 -3.44 -17.96
CA GLU A 57 -5.53 -2.50 -18.64
C GLU A 57 -4.27 -3.16 -19.25
N GLY A 58 -4.03 -4.43 -18.94
CA GLY A 58 -2.89 -5.21 -19.44
C GLY A 58 -1.57 -4.82 -18.78
N ILE A 59 -1.61 -4.29 -17.56
CA ILE A 59 -0.42 -3.90 -16.82
C ILE A 59 0.01 -5.10 -15.98
N ASP A 60 1.28 -5.48 -16.06
CA ASP A 60 1.87 -6.49 -15.18
C ASP A 60 2.89 -5.82 -14.26
N LEU A 61 2.59 -5.85 -12.96
CA LEU A 61 3.41 -5.19 -11.93
C LEU A 61 4.24 -6.23 -11.20
N GLU A 62 5.40 -5.81 -10.69
CA GLU A 62 6.33 -6.73 -10.05
C GLU A 62 5.74 -7.55 -8.90
N LYS A 63 6.08 -8.84 -8.86
CA LYS A 63 5.63 -9.78 -7.84
C LYS A 63 5.98 -9.35 -6.41
N LYS A 64 7.03 -8.56 -6.23
CA LYS A 64 7.48 -8.05 -4.93
C LYS A 64 6.38 -7.27 -4.18
N HIS A 65 5.44 -6.65 -4.91
CA HIS A 65 4.32 -5.93 -4.31
C HIS A 65 3.39 -6.85 -3.52
N VAL A 66 3.26 -8.12 -3.95
CA VAL A 66 2.37 -9.11 -3.34
C VAL A 66 2.69 -9.32 -1.87
N GLU A 67 3.97 -9.46 -1.54
CA GLU A 67 4.42 -9.67 -0.15
C GLU A 67 4.06 -8.48 0.75
N HIS A 68 4.12 -7.26 0.21
CA HIS A 68 3.76 -6.04 0.95
C HIS A 68 2.24 -5.93 1.13
N PHE A 69 1.43 -6.38 0.17
CA PHE A 69 -0.03 -6.44 0.30
C PHE A 69 -0.49 -7.54 1.27
N GLU A 70 0.12 -8.72 1.23
CA GLU A 70 -0.14 -9.80 2.19
C GLU A 70 0.18 -9.34 3.62
N ARG A 71 1.34 -8.68 3.81
CA ARG A 71 1.71 -8.07 5.09
C ARG A 71 0.71 -6.98 5.52
N GLY A 72 0.23 -6.16 4.59
CA GLY A 72 -0.79 -5.15 4.86
C GLY A 72 -2.07 -5.77 5.42
N THR A 73 -2.53 -6.85 4.78
CA THR A 73 -3.71 -7.61 5.21
C THR A 73 -3.55 -8.17 6.62
N GLN A 74 -2.38 -8.75 6.95
CA GLN A 74 -2.09 -9.24 8.29
C GLN A 74 -2.10 -8.13 9.36
N ILE A 75 -1.66 -6.92 9.01
CA ILE A 75 -1.72 -5.75 9.91
C ILE A 75 -3.18 -5.32 10.11
N ASP A 76 -3.97 -5.30 9.04
CA ASP A 76 -5.37 -4.90 9.07
C ASP A 76 -6.23 -5.88 9.89
N ASP A 77 -5.99 -7.18 9.76
CA ASP A 77 -6.67 -8.25 10.51
C ASP A 77 -6.31 -8.28 12.00
N PHE A 78 -5.15 -7.72 12.38
CA PHE A 78 -4.75 -7.62 13.78
C PHE A 78 -5.73 -6.71 14.55
N LYS A 79 -6.43 -7.28 15.53
CA LYS A 79 -7.35 -6.56 16.42
C LYS A 79 -6.63 -6.13 17.72
N PRO A 80 -6.23 -4.86 17.86
CA PRO A 80 -5.50 -4.41 19.04
C PRO A 80 -6.41 -4.42 20.29
N LYS A 81 -5.91 -4.95 21.40
CA LYS A 81 -6.64 -5.08 22.68
C LYS A 81 -6.43 -3.91 23.62
N ASN A 82 -5.39 -3.10 23.38
CA ASN A 82 -5.02 -1.98 24.22
C ASN A 82 -4.39 -0.86 23.38
N ILE A 83 -4.12 0.29 24.01
CA ILE A 83 -3.60 1.49 23.33
C ILE A 83 -2.19 1.29 22.75
N LEU A 84 -1.32 0.53 23.42
CA LEU A 84 0.02 0.21 22.94
C LEU A 84 -0.03 -0.68 21.69
N GLU A 85 -0.90 -1.69 21.67
CA GLU A 85 -1.12 -2.53 20.50
C GLU A 85 -1.73 -1.75 19.34
N ARG A 86 -2.63 -0.79 19.63
CA ARG A 86 -3.18 0.11 18.61
C ARG A 86 -2.08 0.96 18.00
N GLY A 87 -1.23 1.58 18.83
CA GLY A 87 -0.09 2.36 18.37
C GLY A 87 0.89 1.55 17.51
N ARG A 88 1.22 0.31 17.94
CA ARG A 88 2.06 -0.61 17.16
C ARG A 88 1.44 -0.97 15.81
N LYS A 89 0.12 -1.18 15.75
CA LYS A 89 -0.60 -1.43 14.50
C LYS A 89 -0.48 -0.23 13.56
N GLU A 90 -0.73 0.98 14.06
CA GLU A 90 -0.65 2.21 13.26
C GLU A 90 0.78 2.43 12.70
N PHE A 91 1.81 2.32 13.54
CA PHE A 91 3.20 2.43 13.08
C PHE A 91 3.56 1.39 12.02
N LYS A 92 3.16 0.13 12.22
CA LYS A 92 3.37 -0.93 11.22
C LYS A 92 2.62 -0.63 9.92
N THR A 93 1.43 -0.05 10.01
CA THR A 93 0.62 0.35 8.85
C THR A 93 1.36 1.42 8.04
N LEU A 94 1.82 2.50 8.69
CA LEU A 94 2.58 3.56 8.02
C LEU A 94 3.85 3.02 7.36
N LYS A 95 4.64 2.22 8.11
CA LYS A 95 5.85 1.59 7.57
C LYS A 95 5.54 0.68 6.38
N ASN A 96 4.38 0.01 6.36
CA ASN A 96 3.98 -0.83 5.25
C ASN A 96 3.61 0.00 4.02
N GLU A 97 2.85 1.09 4.18
CA GLU A 97 2.52 2.01 3.07
C GLU A 97 3.78 2.61 2.44
N THR A 98 4.76 3.04 3.26
CA THR A 98 6.04 3.53 2.75
C THR A 98 6.78 2.47 1.95
N LYS A 99 6.77 1.20 2.39
CA LYS A 99 7.40 0.10 1.66
C LYS A 99 6.71 -0.19 0.32
N ILE A 100 5.37 -0.18 0.30
CA ILE A 100 4.61 -0.35 -0.94
C ILE A 100 4.92 0.80 -1.90
N ALA A 101 4.85 2.04 -1.43
CA ALA A 101 5.20 3.20 -2.26
C ALA A 101 6.62 3.07 -2.82
N GLN A 102 7.61 2.79 -1.95
CA GLN A 102 8.99 2.65 -2.37
C GLN A 102 9.18 1.54 -3.42
N SER A 103 8.52 0.40 -3.24
CA SER A 103 8.60 -0.70 -4.20
C SER A 103 8.10 -0.31 -5.59
N PHE A 104 7.05 0.52 -5.67
CA PHE A 104 6.56 1.09 -6.93
C PHE A 104 7.51 2.13 -7.53
N HIS A 105 8.13 2.96 -6.69
CA HIS A 105 9.14 3.90 -7.14
C HIS A 105 10.33 3.18 -7.77
N GLU A 106 10.84 2.13 -7.12
CA GLU A 106 11.93 1.30 -7.63
C GLU A 106 11.58 0.60 -8.94
N GLU A 107 10.33 0.12 -9.09
CA GLU A 107 9.86 -0.46 -10.36
C GLU A 107 9.85 0.59 -11.49
N ALA A 108 9.40 1.81 -11.21
CA ALA A 108 9.43 2.89 -12.20
C ALA A 108 10.86 3.27 -12.61
N GLU A 109 11.77 3.37 -11.65
CA GLU A 109 13.20 3.66 -11.90
C GLU A 109 13.88 2.51 -12.68
N ALA A 110 13.62 1.27 -12.31
CA ALA A 110 14.15 0.10 -13.02
C ALA A 110 13.64 0.03 -14.47
N GLU A 111 12.38 0.39 -14.72
CA GLU A 111 11.83 0.45 -16.06
C GLU A 111 12.42 1.63 -16.86
N LEU A 112 12.61 2.80 -16.23
CA LEU A 112 13.26 3.96 -16.84
C LEU A 112 14.70 3.68 -17.27
N GLN A 113 15.46 2.91 -16.47
CA GLN A 113 16.83 2.53 -16.77
C GLN A 113 16.99 1.67 -18.04
N LYS A 114 15.89 1.09 -18.57
CA LYS A 114 15.90 0.36 -19.85
C LYS A 114 15.98 1.28 -21.07
N GLY A 115 15.90 2.60 -20.90
CA GLY A 115 16.07 3.58 -21.97
C GLY A 115 15.05 3.39 -23.10
N ALA A 116 15.53 3.11 -24.31
CA ALA A 116 14.67 2.95 -25.49
C ALA A 116 13.72 1.74 -25.41
N ASN A 117 14.01 0.75 -24.55
CA ASN A 117 13.18 -0.44 -24.35
C ASN A 117 12.17 -0.29 -23.19
N ALA A 118 12.13 0.88 -22.55
CA ALA A 118 11.26 1.12 -21.41
C ALA A 118 9.78 1.09 -21.80
N ASP A 119 8.97 0.33 -21.07
CA ASP A 119 7.52 0.42 -21.18
C ASP A 119 6.99 1.67 -20.45
N GLN A 120 6.64 2.68 -21.24
CA GLN A 120 6.10 3.95 -20.72
C GLN A 120 4.80 3.77 -19.93
N ARG A 121 3.95 2.81 -20.27
CA ARG A 121 2.72 2.56 -19.50
C ARG A 121 3.08 2.01 -18.13
N LYS A 122 4.00 1.05 -18.07
CA LYS A 122 4.46 0.50 -16.79
C LYS A 122 5.08 1.58 -15.89
N ILE A 123 5.86 2.50 -16.45
CA ILE A 123 6.39 3.66 -15.70
C ILE A 123 5.26 4.51 -15.13
N VAL A 124 4.25 4.85 -15.95
CA VAL A 124 3.13 5.70 -15.51
C VAL A 124 2.31 5.02 -14.40
N TYR A 125 2.00 3.73 -14.55
CA TYR A 125 1.25 2.98 -13.53
C TYR A 125 2.06 2.76 -12.24
N ALA A 126 3.36 2.50 -12.35
CA ALA A 126 4.23 2.39 -11.17
C ALA A 126 4.32 3.73 -10.43
N LYS A 127 4.49 4.86 -11.14
CA LYS A 127 4.44 6.20 -10.54
C LYS A 127 3.08 6.51 -9.91
N ALA A 128 1.98 6.06 -10.53
CA ALA A 128 0.64 6.20 -9.96
C ALA A 128 0.49 5.39 -8.68
N GLY A 129 1.03 4.16 -8.62
CA GLY A 129 1.08 3.35 -7.40
C GLY A 129 1.88 4.04 -6.29
N TRP A 130 3.06 4.58 -6.59
CA TRP A 130 3.85 5.35 -5.63
C TRP A 130 3.09 6.55 -5.07
N LEU A 131 2.46 7.37 -5.94
CA LEU A 131 1.66 8.51 -5.51
C LEU A 131 0.47 8.09 -4.64
N ALA A 132 -0.28 7.07 -5.07
CA ALA A 132 -1.44 6.57 -4.34
C ALA A 132 -1.07 6.13 -2.92
N HIS A 133 -0.03 5.30 -2.78
CA HIS A 133 0.42 4.80 -1.48
C HIS A 133 1.09 5.88 -0.62
N THR A 134 1.75 6.87 -1.22
CA THR A 134 2.27 8.03 -0.49
C THR A 134 1.14 8.88 0.09
N MET A 135 0.10 9.17 -0.70
CA MET A 135 -1.08 9.91 -0.23
C MET A 135 -1.84 9.14 0.85
N LEU A 136 -2.01 7.82 0.69
CA LEU A 136 -2.63 6.96 1.70
C LEU A 136 -1.82 6.93 3.00
N GLY A 137 -0.50 6.80 2.91
CA GLY A 137 0.40 6.88 4.06
C GLY A 137 0.27 8.23 4.79
N GLY A 138 0.27 9.33 4.05
CA GLY A 138 0.07 10.68 4.61
C GLY A 138 -1.29 10.86 5.28
N ALA A 139 -2.37 10.39 4.64
CA ALA A 139 -3.72 10.43 5.21
C ALA A 139 -3.83 9.58 6.49
N LYS A 140 -3.20 8.39 6.52
CA LYS A 140 -3.15 7.54 7.71
C LYS A 140 -2.34 8.19 8.84
N ALA A 141 -1.23 8.87 8.52
CA ALA A 141 -0.43 9.59 9.50
C ALA A 141 -1.21 10.78 10.10
N ALA A 142 -1.90 11.56 9.27
CA ALA A 142 -2.72 12.70 9.69
C ALA A 142 -3.90 12.29 10.59
N ARG A 143 -4.46 11.09 10.41
CA ARG A 143 -5.51 10.53 11.28
C ARG A 143 -5.03 10.20 12.69
N ASN A 144 -3.72 10.24 12.94
CA ASN A 144 -3.14 9.91 14.23
C ASN A 144 -2.29 11.09 14.76
N PRO A 145 -2.93 12.16 15.26
CA PRO A 145 -2.23 13.36 15.72
C PRO A 145 -1.29 13.12 16.92
N TYR A 146 -1.49 12.02 17.67
CA TYR A 146 -0.56 11.62 18.73
C TYR A 146 0.74 11.01 18.17
N PHE A 147 0.69 10.31 17.03
CA PHE A 147 1.90 9.75 16.39
C PHE A 147 2.64 10.75 15.49
N ALA A 148 1.95 11.78 14.99
CA ALA A 148 2.57 12.88 14.25
C ALA A 148 3.35 13.85 15.16
N HIS A 149 3.05 13.86 16.48
CA HIS A 149 3.78 14.65 17.48
C HIS A 149 4.80 13.83 18.29
N GLU A 150 4.65 12.50 18.39
CA GLU A 150 5.64 11.63 19.03
C GLU A 150 6.81 11.31 18.07
N GLU A 151 7.63 12.31 17.76
CA GLU A 151 8.93 12.10 17.11
C GLU A 151 9.81 11.17 17.98
N GLY A 152 9.78 9.87 17.69
CA GLY A 152 10.85 8.90 17.94
C GLY A 152 11.24 8.55 19.38
N PHE A 153 10.93 9.39 20.38
CA PHE A 153 11.38 9.24 21.77
C PHE A 153 10.27 8.78 22.72
N GLU A 154 9.01 9.15 22.45
CA GLU A 154 7.88 8.98 23.37
C GLU A 154 7.25 7.59 23.33
N ILE A 155 7.11 6.92 22.17
CA ILE A 155 6.57 5.53 22.16
C ILE A 155 7.44 4.58 23.00
N GLY A 156 8.76 4.77 23.00
CA GLY A 156 9.69 4.01 23.84
C GLY A 156 9.51 4.33 25.32
N THR A 157 9.49 5.62 25.68
CA THR A 157 9.36 6.06 27.09
C THR A 157 7.97 5.82 27.66
N THR A 158 6.89 5.98 26.90
CA THR A 158 5.51 5.66 27.30
C THR A 158 5.33 4.15 27.45
N ALA A 159 5.92 3.33 26.58
CA ALA A 159 5.92 1.88 26.74
C ALA A 159 6.70 1.46 28.00
N ASP A 160 7.87 2.05 28.26
CA ASP A 160 8.69 1.78 29.45
C ASP A 160 8.01 2.27 30.74
N TYR A 161 7.32 3.41 30.71
CA TYR A 161 6.52 3.92 31.84
C TYR A 161 5.32 3.00 32.15
N LEU A 162 4.62 2.51 31.14
CA LEU A 162 3.49 1.59 31.31
C LEU A 162 3.92 0.17 31.70
N LEU A 163 5.12 -0.27 31.32
CA LEU A 163 5.68 -1.57 31.72
C LEU A 163 6.27 -1.53 33.13
N SER A 164 6.95 -0.45 33.52
CA SER A 164 7.50 -0.26 34.87
C SER A 164 6.42 -0.08 35.94
N SER A 165 5.33 0.65 35.63
CA SER A 165 4.20 0.81 36.55
C SER A 165 3.47 -0.51 36.86
N LYS A 166 3.40 -1.45 35.90
CA LYS A 166 2.85 -2.79 36.14
C LYS A 166 3.74 -3.67 37.03
N GLN A 167 5.06 -3.51 36.97
CA GLN A 167 5.98 -4.22 37.87
C GLN A 167 5.90 -3.71 39.31
N ASN A 168 5.67 -2.41 39.52
CA ASN A 168 5.52 -1.85 40.87
C ASN A 168 4.15 -2.12 41.52
N SER A 169 3.12 -2.49 40.75
CA SER A 169 1.80 -2.87 41.29
C SER A 169 1.73 -4.30 41.87
N LYS A 170 2.82 -5.07 41.78
CA LYS A 170 2.93 -6.46 42.30
C LYS A 170 3.86 -6.58 43.52
N LYS A 171 4.14 -5.48 44.21
CA LYS A 171 4.78 -5.49 45.54
C LYS A 171 3.79 -5.07 46.61
#